data_AF-A0A067A1X7-F1
#
_entry.id   AF-A0A067A1X7-F1
#
_cell.length_a   1.000
_cell.length_b   1.000
_cell.length_c   1.000
_cell.angle_alpha   90.00
_cell.angle_beta   90.00
_cell.angle_gamma   90.00
#
_symmetry.space_group_name_H-M   'P 1'
#
loop_
_entity.id
_entity.type
_entity.pdbx_description
1 polymer ?
#
loop_
_entity_poly.entity_id
_entity_poly.type
_entity_poly.pdbx_seq_one_letter_code
_entity_poly.pdbx_strand_id
1 'polypeptide(L)'
;MKYLAKTNFFKMLALSLLGGLTLTFSQISSAADPNAGKVPTNKPRPIYPLDKARNIDLCVAYSTLKTEKEKKAVMAELDKRTQLSEKDHENLKKKLVEPGNTTCGMYMILGKPLQEEGVWLRPMVFKVVHVYPKHYYVTQVGMVMKKYERKPGEMPPKLIEKAPKVQGPPVVFEAPGGRPMHPGMEPQK
;
A
#
# COMPACT_ATOMS: atom_id res chain seq x y z
N MET A 1 -19.71 -48.67 -45.32
CA MET A 1 -19.84 -47.53 -46.27
C MET A 1 -18.67 -46.59 -45.98
N LYS A 2 -17.48 -46.76 -46.58
CA LYS A 2 -17.02 -46.29 -47.91
C LYS A 2 -17.29 -44.79 -48.15
N TYR A 3 -16.24 -43.97 -48.07
CA TYR A 3 -15.79 -42.84 -48.94
C TYR A 3 -14.46 -42.33 -48.30
N LEU A 4 -13.23 -42.58 -48.79
CA LEU A 4 -12.52 -42.06 -49.98
C LEU A 4 -12.62 -40.52 -50.09
N ALA A 5 -11.59 -39.69 -50.29
CA ALA A 5 -10.22 -39.87 -50.80
C ALA A 5 -9.38 -38.55 -50.69
N LYS A 6 -8.04 -38.70 -50.81
CA LYS A 6 -7.01 -37.95 -51.61
C LYS A 6 -7.15 -36.42 -51.90
N THR A 7 -6.14 -35.57 -52.10
CA THR A 7 -4.66 -35.56 -52.24
C THR A 7 -4.21 -34.10 -52.48
N ASN A 8 -2.88 -33.85 -52.47
CA ASN A 8 -2.08 -32.82 -53.20
C ASN A 8 -1.31 -31.90 -52.24
N PHE A 9 0.00 -32.04 -51.99
CA PHE A 9 1.17 -32.03 -52.89
C PHE A 9 1.37 -30.67 -53.56
N PHE A 10 2.15 -29.77 -52.93
CA PHE A 10 2.94 -28.77 -53.66
C PHE A 10 4.22 -28.42 -52.90
N LYS A 11 5.34 -28.80 -53.51
CA LYS A 11 6.71 -28.37 -53.24
C LYS A 11 6.94 -27.00 -53.89
N MET A 12 7.69 -26.12 -53.23
CA MET A 12 8.59 -25.08 -53.79
C MET A 12 9.23 -24.42 -52.56
N LEU A 13 10.47 -24.70 -52.14
CA LEU A 13 11.76 -24.41 -52.77
C LEU A 13 11.86 -22.99 -53.35
N ALA A 14 12.29 -22.04 -52.53
CA ALA A 14 12.92 -20.81 -52.97
C ALA A 14 14.05 -20.47 -51.99
N LEU A 15 15.25 -20.92 -52.34
CA LEU A 15 16.51 -20.53 -51.77
C LEU A 15 16.91 -19.21 -52.45
N SER A 16 16.91 -18.09 -51.73
CA SER A 16 17.50 -16.84 -52.22
C SER A 16 18.44 -16.28 -51.17
N LEU A 17 19.74 -16.56 -51.38
CA LEU A 17 20.84 -15.75 -50.88
C LEU A 17 20.74 -14.35 -51.49
N LEU A 18 20.55 -13.34 -50.65
CA LEU A 18 20.91 -11.96 -50.95
C LEU A 18 21.46 -11.35 -49.67
N GLY A 19 22.77 -11.12 -49.68
CA GLY A 19 23.47 -10.38 -48.63
C GLY A 19 22.94 -8.96 -48.58
N GLY A 20 22.48 -8.57 -47.39
CA GLY A 20 22.17 -7.20 -47.03
C GLY A 20 22.66 -6.98 -45.61
N LEU A 21 23.79 -6.29 -45.47
CA LEU A 21 24.30 -5.79 -44.21
C LEU A 21 23.39 -4.64 -43.75
N THR A 22 22.21 -4.96 -43.21
CA THR A 22 21.33 -3.96 -42.59
C THR A 22 21.85 -3.66 -41.19
N LEU A 23 22.34 -2.44 -40.99
CA LEU A 23 22.53 -1.81 -39.68
C LEU A 23 21.20 -1.88 -38.90
N THR A 24 21.03 -2.90 -38.07
CA THR A 24 19.95 -2.95 -37.09
C THR A 24 20.24 -1.91 -36.02
N PHE A 25 19.59 -0.77 -36.16
CA PHE A 25 19.39 0.19 -35.08
C PHE A 25 18.81 -0.59 -33.90
N SER A 26 19.57 -0.71 -32.81
CA SER A 26 19.09 -1.26 -31.54
C SER A 26 17.95 -0.38 -31.03
N GLN A 27 16.72 -0.71 -31.43
CA GLN A 27 15.54 -0.22 -30.73
C GLN A 27 15.57 -0.88 -29.35
N ILE A 28 16.03 -0.13 -28.36
CA ILE A 28 15.74 -0.38 -26.96
C ILE A 28 14.23 -0.14 -26.82
N SER A 29 13.44 -1.14 -27.23
CA SER A 29 12.07 -1.24 -26.79
C SER A 29 12.14 -1.58 -25.31
N SER A 30 12.13 -0.55 -24.46
CA SER A 30 11.56 -0.70 -23.14
C SER A 30 10.19 -1.30 -23.36
N ALA A 31 10.07 -2.60 -23.10
CA ALA A 31 8.79 -3.25 -22.95
C ALA A 31 8.11 -2.53 -21.78
N ALA A 32 7.30 -1.53 -22.12
CA ALA A 32 6.35 -0.96 -21.20
C ALA A 32 5.48 -2.11 -20.73
N ASP A 33 5.74 -2.56 -19.51
CA ASP A 33 5.01 -3.64 -18.86
C ASP A 33 3.51 -3.29 -18.95
N PRO A 34 2.68 -4.08 -19.66
CA PRO A 34 1.27 -3.77 -19.87
C PRO A 34 0.45 -3.78 -18.56
N ASN A 35 1.11 -4.02 -17.42
CA ASN A 35 0.52 -3.94 -16.09
C ASN A 35 0.78 -2.62 -15.35
N ALA A 36 1.47 -1.65 -15.95
CA ALA A 36 1.82 -0.35 -15.32
C ALA A 36 0.62 0.54 -14.89
N GLY A 37 -0.63 0.10 -15.10
CA GLY A 37 -1.83 0.83 -14.69
C GLY A 37 -2.92 -0.01 -14.03
N LYS A 38 -2.70 -1.31 -13.75
CA LYS A 38 -3.69 -2.13 -13.05
C LYS A 38 -3.39 -2.10 -11.56
N VAL A 39 -4.29 -1.48 -10.78
CA VAL A 39 -4.29 -1.59 -9.31
C VAL A 39 -4.17 -3.09 -8.98
N PRO A 40 -3.17 -3.51 -8.20
CA PRO A 40 -2.97 -4.92 -7.91
C PRO A 40 -4.23 -5.49 -7.28
N THR A 41 -4.90 -6.40 -7.99
CA THR A 41 -6.10 -7.06 -7.48
C THR A 41 -5.72 -7.82 -6.22
N ASN A 42 -6.26 -7.41 -5.06
CA ASN A 42 -6.09 -8.06 -3.75
C ASN A 42 -6.84 -9.41 -3.70
N LYS A 43 -6.42 -10.36 -4.54
CA LYS A 43 -6.81 -11.77 -4.39
C LYS A 43 -6.09 -12.33 -3.16
N PRO A 44 -6.80 -13.00 -2.24
CA PRO A 44 -6.16 -13.64 -1.09
C PRO A 44 -5.08 -14.60 -1.57
N ARG A 45 -3.85 -14.43 -1.08
CA ARG A 45 -2.74 -15.35 -1.35
C ARG A 45 -2.58 -16.32 -0.17
N PRO A 46 -2.03 -17.52 -0.40
CA PRO A 46 -1.69 -18.40 0.70
C PRO A 46 -0.69 -17.72 1.64
N ILE A 47 -0.95 -17.81 2.94
CA ILE A 47 -0.05 -17.27 3.98
C ILE A 47 1.08 -18.22 4.36
N TYR A 48 1.03 -19.47 3.89
CA TYR A 48 2.08 -20.45 4.14
C TYR A 48 2.93 -20.68 2.88
N PRO A 49 4.26 -20.74 3.03
CA PRO A 49 5.03 -20.56 4.28
C PRO A 49 5.10 -19.07 4.72
N LEU A 50 5.12 -18.84 6.04
CA LEU A 50 4.93 -17.51 6.65
C LEU A 50 5.98 -16.47 6.21
N ASP A 51 7.23 -16.91 6.07
CA ASP A 51 8.39 -16.12 5.65
C ASP A 51 8.25 -15.54 4.22
N LYS A 52 7.48 -16.20 3.35
CA LYS A 52 7.26 -15.76 1.96
C LYS A 52 5.97 -15.00 1.74
N ALA A 53 5.05 -15.03 2.70
CA ALA A 53 3.80 -14.32 2.61
C ALA A 53 4.03 -12.80 2.62
N ARG A 54 3.15 -12.04 1.97
CA ARG A 54 3.22 -10.56 2.02
C ARG A 54 2.70 -10.09 3.38
N ASN A 55 3.23 -8.98 3.87
CA ASN A 55 2.81 -8.40 5.17
C ASN A 55 1.28 -8.20 5.22
N ILE A 56 0.70 -7.64 4.17
CA ILE A 56 -0.75 -7.41 4.08
C ILE A 56 -1.57 -8.70 4.19
N ASP A 57 -1.10 -9.79 3.57
CA ASP A 57 -1.80 -11.07 3.57
C ASP A 57 -1.76 -11.69 4.98
N LEU A 58 -0.64 -11.54 5.69
CA LEU A 58 -0.49 -11.95 7.09
C LEU A 58 -1.42 -11.15 8.03
N CYS A 59 -1.43 -9.82 7.92
CA CYS A 59 -2.26 -8.94 8.77
C CYS A 59 -3.75 -9.23 8.59
N VAL A 60 -4.22 -9.39 7.34
CA VAL A 60 -5.63 -9.66 7.05
C VAL A 60 -6.02 -11.07 7.48
N ALA A 61 -5.17 -12.08 7.19
CA ALA A 61 -5.48 -13.46 7.52
C ALA A 61 -5.56 -13.70 9.03
N TYR A 62 -4.79 -12.97 9.84
CA TYR A 62 -4.81 -13.09 11.30
C TYR A 62 -6.22 -12.99 11.89
N SER A 63 -7.05 -12.09 11.36
CA SER A 63 -8.44 -11.91 11.80
C SER A 63 -9.32 -13.16 11.57
N THR A 64 -8.96 -13.98 10.59
CA THR A 64 -9.70 -15.18 10.17
C THR A 64 -9.19 -16.48 10.81
N LEU A 65 -7.99 -16.47 11.38
CA LEU A 65 -7.41 -17.65 12.03
C LEU A 65 -8.22 -18.04 13.27
N LYS A 66 -8.47 -19.34 13.43
CA LYS A 66 -9.21 -19.89 14.58
C LYS A 66 -8.25 -20.38 15.68
N THR A 67 -7.10 -20.90 15.29
CA THR A 67 -6.17 -21.57 16.20
C THR A 67 -5.21 -20.58 16.83
N GLU A 68 -5.07 -20.62 18.16
CA GLU A 68 -4.15 -19.72 18.88
C GLU A 68 -2.68 -19.95 18.48
N LYS A 69 -2.31 -21.20 18.18
CA LYS A 69 -0.97 -21.55 17.70
C LYS A 69 -0.61 -20.85 16.39
N GLU A 70 -1.55 -20.80 15.44
CA GLU A 70 -1.37 -20.11 14.16
C GLU A 70 -1.30 -18.60 14.34
N LYS A 71 -2.14 -18.05 15.23
CA LYS A 71 -2.08 -16.62 15.59
C LYS A 71 -0.73 -16.23 16.16
N LYS A 72 -0.19 -17.02 17.09
CA LYS A 72 1.15 -16.78 17.66
C LYS A 72 2.25 -16.85 16.60
N ALA A 73 2.17 -17.80 15.68
CA ALA A 73 3.16 -17.93 14.60
C ALA A 73 3.11 -16.73 13.64
N VAL A 74 1.91 -16.28 13.26
CA VAL A 74 1.75 -15.07 12.43
C VAL A 74 2.20 -13.82 13.17
N MET A 75 1.89 -13.69 14.46
CA MET A 75 2.35 -12.57 15.29
C MET A 75 3.87 -12.49 15.33
N ALA A 76 4.55 -13.61 15.62
CA ALA A 76 6.00 -13.66 15.69
C ALA A 76 6.67 -13.26 14.37
N GLU A 77 6.08 -13.65 13.23
CA GLU A 77 6.58 -13.25 11.91
C GLU A 77 6.33 -11.76 11.62
N LEU A 78 5.18 -11.20 12.05
CA LEU A 78 4.90 -9.77 11.90
C LEU A 78 5.81 -8.90 12.80
N ASP A 79 6.12 -9.37 14.01
CA ASP A 79 7.03 -8.70 14.94
C ASP A 79 8.46 -8.71 14.41
N LYS A 80 8.91 -9.84 13.85
CA LYS A 80 10.19 -9.96 13.17
C LYS A 80 10.33 -8.95 12.02
N ARG A 81 9.22 -8.62 11.36
CA ARG A 81 9.16 -7.65 10.25
C ARG A 81 8.86 -6.22 10.69
N THR A 82 8.80 -5.98 12.00
CA THR A 82 8.51 -4.66 12.60
C THR A 82 7.27 -3.99 12.02
N GLN A 83 6.23 -4.78 11.72
CA GLN A 83 4.97 -4.29 11.13
C GLN A 83 3.95 -3.85 12.17
N LEU A 84 4.21 -4.16 13.45
CA LEU A 84 3.32 -3.87 14.57
C LEU A 84 3.98 -2.89 15.52
N SER A 85 3.17 -1.95 16.02
CA SER A 85 3.58 -1.05 17.10
C SER A 85 3.28 -1.67 18.47
N GLU A 86 3.88 -1.12 19.52
CA GLU A 86 3.54 -1.49 20.91
C GLU A 86 2.04 -1.27 21.19
N LYS A 87 1.48 -0.17 20.68
CA LYS A 87 0.05 0.12 20.79
C LYS A 87 -0.81 -0.97 20.15
N ASP A 88 -0.39 -1.53 19.03
CA ASP A 88 -1.14 -2.61 18.39
C ASP A 88 -1.20 -3.85 19.27
N HIS A 89 -0.13 -4.19 19.99
CA HIS A 89 -0.11 -5.33 20.91
C HIS A 89 -1.11 -5.18 22.06
N GLU A 90 -1.21 -3.99 22.64
CA GLU A 90 -2.19 -3.67 23.68
C GLU A 90 -3.61 -3.68 23.13
N ASN A 91 -3.80 -3.07 21.97
CA ASN A 91 -5.10 -2.84 21.36
C ASN A 91 -5.67 -4.10 20.69
N LEU A 92 -4.81 -5.04 20.27
CA LEU A 92 -5.22 -6.37 19.80
C LEU A 92 -5.92 -7.16 20.91
N LYS A 93 -5.47 -7.05 22.15
CA LYS A 93 -6.13 -7.69 23.32
C LYS A 93 -7.50 -7.06 23.59
N LYS A 94 -7.60 -5.74 23.42
CA LYS A 94 -8.83 -4.95 23.62
C LYS A 94 -9.78 -4.97 22.41
N LYS A 95 -9.34 -5.49 21.26
CA LYS A 95 -10.04 -5.43 19.96
C LYS A 95 -10.47 -4.01 19.57
N LEU A 96 -9.60 -3.04 19.83
CA LEU A 96 -9.88 -1.62 19.62
C LEU A 96 -8.94 -1.04 18.58
N VAL A 97 -9.47 -0.23 17.65
CA VAL A 97 -8.64 0.51 16.69
C VAL A 97 -8.71 1.99 17.02
N GLU A 98 -7.56 2.57 17.36
CA GLU A 98 -7.40 3.97 17.73
C GLU A 98 -6.36 4.67 16.85
N PRO A 99 -6.36 6.02 16.81
CA PRO A 99 -5.28 6.77 16.20
C PRO A 99 -3.92 6.39 16.81
N GLY A 100 -2.95 6.12 15.95
CA GLY A 100 -1.62 5.65 16.35
C GLY A 100 -1.43 4.13 16.28
N ASN A 101 -2.49 3.35 16.00
CA ASN A 101 -2.33 1.97 15.55
C ASN A 101 -1.71 1.91 14.15
N THR A 102 -1.01 0.82 13.84
CA THR A 102 -0.58 0.55 12.46
C THR A 102 -1.76 0.08 11.62
N THR A 103 -1.66 0.26 10.30
CA THR A 103 -2.65 -0.31 9.36
C THR A 103 -2.69 -1.83 9.47
N CYS A 104 -1.56 -2.49 9.74
CA CYS A 104 -1.52 -3.93 9.98
C CYS A 104 -2.35 -4.31 11.22
N GLY A 105 -2.13 -3.65 12.35
CA GLY A 105 -2.90 -3.86 13.58
C GLY A 105 -4.40 -3.63 13.37
N MET A 106 -4.77 -2.60 12.61
CA MET A 106 -6.17 -2.37 12.22
C MET A 106 -6.76 -3.57 11.45
N TYR A 107 -6.06 -4.10 10.43
CA TYR A 107 -6.53 -5.26 9.67
C TYR A 107 -6.58 -6.54 10.50
N MET A 108 -5.66 -6.70 11.46
CA MET A 108 -5.67 -7.86 12.35
C MET A 108 -6.90 -7.84 13.27
N ILE A 109 -7.35 -6.65 13.68
CA ILE A 109 -8.52 -6.48 14.57
C ILE A 109 -9.83 -6.55 13.80
N LEU A 110 -9.93 -5.84 12.66
CA LEU A 110 -11.19 -5.66 11.92
C LEU A 110 -11.32 -6.54 10.68
N GLY A 111 -10.22 -7.12 10.20
CA GLY A 111 -10.16 -7.85 8.94
C GLY A 111 -10.04 -6.94 7.72
N LYS A 112 -10.40 -7.48 6.56
CA LYS A 112 -10.36 -6.74 5.28
C LYS A 112 -11.50 -5.70 5.23
N PRO A 113 -11.22 -4.44 4.87
CA PRO A 113 -12.28 -3.45 4.68
C PRO A 113 -13.14 -3.76 3.45
N LEU A 114 -14.35 -3.18 3.44
CA LEU A 114 -15.30 -3.31 2.34
C LEU A 114 -14.77 -2.62 1.06
N GLN A 115 -14.16 -1.45 1.25
CA GLN A 115 -13.59 -0.64 0.18
C GLN A 115 -12.38 0.12 0.72
N GLU A 116 -11.39 0.31 -0.13
CA GLU A 116 -10.22 1.14 0.14
C GLU A 116 -10.03 2.10 -1.02
N GLU A 117 -9.85 3.38 -0.69
CA GLU A 117 -9.54 4.40 -1.69
C GLU A 117 -8.35 5.21 -1.18
N GLY A 118 -7.33 5.35 -2.02
CA GLY A 118 -6.06 5.96 -1.66
C GLY A 118 -5.65 7.03 -2.63
N VAL A 119 -5.02 8.08 -2.10
CA VAL A 119 -4.43 9.16 -2.89
C VAL A 119 -2.97 9.33 -2.47
N TRP A 120 -2.11 9.50 -3.47
CA TRP A 120 -0.74 9.94 -3.28
C TRP A 120 -0.74 11.44 -3.03
N LEU A 121 -0.36 11.86 -1.82
CA LEU A 121 -0.24 13.28 -1.49
C LEU A 121 1.12 13.82 -1.95
N ARG A 122 2.19 13.06 -1.69
CA ARG A 122 3.59 13.35 -2.05
C ARG A 122 4.33 12.02 -2.27
N PRO A 123 5.52 11.99 -2.90
CA PRO A 123 6.35 10.79 -2.91
C PRO A 123 6.47 10.20 -1.51
N MET A 124 6.28 8.89 -1.37
CA MET A 124 6.30 8.15 -0.10
C MET A 124 5.20 8.51 0.93
N VAL A 125 4.30 9.47 0.63
CA VAL A 125 3.21 9.87 1.53
C VAL A 125 1.86 9.56 0.89
N PHE A 126 1.27 8.46 1.34
CA PHE A 126 -0.03 7.98 0.89
C PHE A 126 -1.05 8.19 1.98
N LYS A 127 -2.23 8.66 1.60
CA LYS A 127 -3.40 8.73 2.48
C LYS A 127 -4.47 7.80 1.93
N VAL A 128 -5.01 6.94 2.76
CA VAL A 128 -5.98 5.92 2.38
C VAL A 128 -7.18 5.96 3.32
N VAL A 129 -8.38 5.88 2.76
CA VAL A 129 -9.63 5.75 3.51
C VAL A 129 -10.07 4.29 3.40
N HIS A 130 -10.22 3.65 4.56
CA HIS A 130 -10.71 2.28 4.69
C HIS A 130 -12.14 2.31 5.18
N VAL A 131 -13.03 1.70 4.40
CA VAL A 131 -14.46 1.66 4.67
C VAL A 131 -14.81 0.36 5.38
N TYR A 132 -15.34 0.48 6.60
CA TYR A 132 -15.90 -0.64 7.36
C TYR A 132 -17.41 -0.46 7.59
N PRO A 133 -18.13 -1.49 8.05
CA PRO A 133 -19.57 -1.40 8.23
C PRO A 133 -20.04 -0.27 9.15
N LYS A 134 -19.28 0.01 10.22
CA LYS A 134 -19.64 1.00 11.26
C LYS A 134 -18.78 2.26 11.27
N HIS A 135 -17.61 2.23 10.64
CA HIS A 135 -16.61 3.30 10.76
C HIS A 135 -15.85 3.51 9.45
N TYR A 136 -15.34 4.72 9.27
CA TYR A 136 -14.30 5.03 8.30
C TYR A 136 -12.98 5.25 9.04
N TYR A 137 -11.91 4.60 8.58
CA TYR A 137 -10.57 4.83 9.11
C TYR A 137 -9.72 5.50 8.06
N VAL A 138 -9.03 6.56 8.44
CA VAL A 138 -8.10 7.26 7.57
C VAL A 138 -6.70 6.90 8.00
N THR A 139 -5.92 6.31 7.11
CA THR A 139 -4.52 6.01 7.33
C THR A 139 -3.63 6.93 6.52
N GLN A 140 -2.45 7.24 7.05
CA GLN A 140 -1.42 7.98 6.33
C GLN A 140 -0.07 7.30 6.62
N VAL A 141 0.66 6.94 5.56
CA VAL A 141 1.93 6.19 5.66
C VAL A 141 1.85 4.96 6.57
N GLY A 142 0.77 4.18 6.46
CA GLY A 142 0.63 2.93 7.22
C GLY A 142 0.23 3.10 8.69
N MET A 143 -0.17 4.29 9.13
CA MET A 143 -0.65 4.59 10.48
C MET A 143 -2.09 5.09 10.46
N VAL A 144 -2.91 4.68 11.43
CA VAL A 144 -4.27 5.19 11.61
C VAL A 144 -4.21 6.61 12.16
N MET A 145 -4.71 7.57 11.39
CA MET A 145 -4.71 8.99 11.74
C MET A 145 -6.01 9.41 12.41
N LYS A 146 -7.15 8.99 11.84
CA LYS A 146 -8.48 9.41 12.29
C LYS A 146 -9.48 8.27 12.14
N LYS A 147 -10.41 8.20 13.10
CA LYS A 147 -11.56 7.30 13.11
C LYS A 147 -12.82 8.16 13.00
N TYR A 148 -13.67 7.84 12.05
CA TYR A 148 -14.97 8.48 11.85
C TYR A 148 -16.06 7.43 11.95
N GLU A 149 -17.21 7.79 12.50
CA GLU A 149 -18.38 6.92 12.48
C GLU A 149 -19.06 6.96 11.11
N ARG A 150 -19.57 5.82 10.67
CA ARG A 150 -20.32 5.74 9.42
C ARG A 150 -21.79 6.04 9.72
N LYS A 151 -22.25 7.22 9.32
CA LYS A 151 -23.68 7.56 9.31
C LYS A 151 -24.30 7.25 7.94
N PRO A 152 -25.52 6.70 7.89
CA PRO A 152 -26.20 6.44 6.63
C PRO A 152 -26.41 7.75 5.87
N GLY A 153 -25.99 7.78 4.60
CA GLY A 153 -26.07 8.97 3.74
C GLY A 153 -24.88 9.94 3.81
N GLU A 154 -23.97 9.79 4.78
CA GLU A 154 -22.74 10.59 4.82
C GLU A 154 -21.63 9.94 3.98
N MET A 155 -21.11 10.72 3.03
CA MET A 155 -19.99 10.30 2.20
C MET A 155 -18.71 10.13 3.04
N PRO A 156 -17.80 9.22 2.65
CA PRO A 156 -16.51 9.05 3.32
C PRO A 156 -15.73 10.37 3.40
N PRO A 157 -14.88 10.55 4.42
CA PRO A 157 -14.03 11.73 4.55
C PRO A 157 -13.22 11.98 3.27
N LYS A 158 -13.13 13.24 2.83
CA LYS A 158 -12.34 13.60 1.66
C LYS A 158 -10.86 13.29 1.88
N LEU A 159 -10.25 12.62 0.90
CA LEU A 159 -8.83 12.27 0.91
C LEU A 159 -7.94 13.52 0.84
N ILE A 160 -8.31 14.49 0.01
CA ILE A 160 -7.57 15.76 -0.14
C ILE A 160 -8.41 16.88 0.46
N GLU A 161 -7.90 17.50 1.53
CA GLU A 161 -8.37 18.81 1.95
C GLU A 161 -7.74 19.82 0.99
N LYS A 162 -8.56 20.62 0.28
CA LYS A 162 -8.03 21.66 -0.61
C LYS A 162 -7.18 22.60 0.25
N ALA A 163 -5.91 22.78 -0.11
CA ALA A 163 -5.07 23.76 0.55
C ALA A 163 -5.77 25.13 0.49
N PRO A 164 -5.76 25.92 1.58
CA PRO A 164 -6.30 27.27 1.54
C PRO A 164 -5.54 28.06 0.48
N LYS A 165 -6.26 28.88 -0.30
CA LYS A 165 -5.67 29.70 -1.37
C LYS A 165 -4.57 30.64 -0.84
N VAL A 166 -4.66 31.00 0.43
CA VAL A 166 -3.66 31.79 1.15
C VAL A 166 -3.23 30.95 2.35
N GLN A 167 -2.02 30.41 2.31
CA GLN A 167 -1.37 29.93 3.52
C GLN A 167 -0.91 31.17 4.29
N GLY A 168 -1.23 31.26 5.58
CA GLY A 168 -0.65 32.30 6.42
C GLY A 168 0.88 32.24 6.34
N PRO A 169 1.59 33.37 6.53
CA PRO A 169 3.04 33.36 6.52
C PRO A 169 3.54 32.28 7.47
N PRO A 170 4.58 31.50 7.11
CA PRO A 170 5.14 30.50 7.99
C PRO A 170 5.50 31.20 9.30
N VAL A 171 4.86 30.80 10.38
CA VAL A 171 5.19 31.29 11.72
C VAL A 171 6.55 30.67 12.05
N VAL A 172 7.62 31.38 11.69
CA VAL A 172 8.96 31.06 12.20
C VAL A 172 8.86 31.28 13.70
N PHE A 173 8.83 30.21 14.47
CA PHE A 173 8.76 30.30 15.94
C PHE A 173 10.03 30.91 16.56
N GLU A 174 11.05 31.20 15.74
CA GLU A 174 12.29 31.87 16.11
C GLU A 174 12.81 32.74 14.96
N ALA A 175 12.21 33.92 14.76
CA ALA A 175 12.84 34.94 13.93
C ALA A 175 14.03 35.56 14.71
N PRO A 176 15.23 35.71 14.11
CA PRO A 176 16.39 36.29 14.77
C PRO A 176 16.12 37.78 15.02
N GLY A 177 15.72 38.05 16.26
CA GLY A 177 15.20 39.32 16.78
C GLY A 177 14.47 39.10 18.10
N GLY A 178 13.86 37.92 18.30
CA GLY A 178 13.41 37.43 19.61
C GLY A 178 14.51 36.60 20.26
N ARG A 179 15.27 37.18 21.19
CA ARG A 179 16.32 36.47 21.92
C ARG A 179 15.70 35.46 22.90
N PRO A 180 16.18 34.20 22.98
CA PRO A 180 16.01 33.40 24.17
C PRO A 180 16.92 33.99 25.26
N MET A 181 16.34 34.45 26.36
CA MET A 181 17.09 34.78 27.57
C MET A 181 17.68 33.49 28.15
N HIS A 182 18.91 33.15 27.77
CA HIS A 182 19.72 32.22 28.58
C HIS A 182 20.46 33.04 29.66
N PRO A 183 20.26 32.75 30.96
CA PRO A 183 20.92 33.49 32.03
C PRO A 183 22.42 33.15 32.05
N GLY A 184 23.28 34.17 32.08
CA GLY A 184 24.69 34.01 32.46
C GLY A 184 25.75 34.37 31.41
N MET A 185 25.39 34.93 30.25
CA MET A 185 26.38 35.49 29.32
C MET A 185 26.04 36.94 28.96
N GLU A 186 26.46 37.85 29.83
CA GLU A 186 26.60 39.26 29.45
C GLU A 186 28.05 39.51 29.02
N PRO A 187 28.29 40.25 27.91
CA PRO A 187 29.64 40.60 27.51
C PRO A 187 30.22 41.63 28.47
N GLN A 188 31.38 41.33 29.05
CA GLN A 188 32.18 42.29 29.81
C GLN A 188 32.58 43.45 28.88
N LYS A 189 32.45 44.67 29.39
CA LYS A 189 32.74 45.93 28.71
C LYS A 189 34.23 46.16 28.50
#